data_AF-A0A484KBF0-F1
#
_entry.id   AF-A0A484KBF0-F1
#
_cell.length_a   1.000
_cell.length_b   1.000
_cell.length_c   1.000
_cell.angle_alpha   90.00
_cell.angle_beta   90.00
_cell.angle_gamma   90.00
#
_symmetry.space_group_name_H-M   'P 1'
#
loop_
_entity.id
_entity.type
_entity.pdbx_description
1 polymer ?
#
loop_
_entity_poly.entity_id
_entity_poly.type
_entity_poly.pdbx_seq_one_letter_code
_entity_poly.pdbx_strand_id
1 'polypeptide(L)'
;MHPLNFSQLHVLSPHSSDTHFYDWNRVVVRSCDGGSYSGDADKPDPVTGLHYRGARVFRAVVEDLMARGLKNARNVLLAGGSSGGLGVMVHCDRFRRLFLGNTRVKCYADSSLFLRVRDPRRAKFFNDVLGNVVGVQRLDNVLPGRCTSRLGATVCFFPRNLVRYIESPFFILNSAFDSYQVRNTFSEALHDNVMHHNVSRSDMALLRDFRGQTIGALPPPSGTKGYLITSLFMHSLGTVQGFKRPMFWAKVKVF
;
A
#
# COMPACT_ATOMS: atom_id res chain seq x y z
N MET A 1 24.99 6.38 4.22
CA MET A 1 23.83 5.53 3.80
C MET A 1 24.36 4.46 2.86
N HIS A 2 24.12 3.18 3.13
CA HIS A 2 24.55 2.12 2.22
C HIS A 2 23.66 2.07 0.96
N PRO A 3 24.25 1.72 -0.22
CA PRO A 3 23.48 1.47 -1.44
C PRO A 3 22.44 0.37 -1.19
N LEU A 4 21.26 0.53 -1.77
CA LEU A 4 20.21 -0.49 -1.69
C LEU A 4 20.63 -1.70 -2.55
N ASN A 5 20.59 -2.91 -1.97
CA ASN A 5 20.82 -4.13 -2.73
C ASN A 5 19.52 -4.59 -3.40
N PHE A 6 19.41 -4.38 -4.71
CA PHE A 6 18.21 -4.72 -5.47
C PHE A 6 17.93 -6.21 -5.58
N SER A 7 18.94 -7.09 -5.49
CA SER A 7 18.75 -8.55 -5.57
C SER A 7 17.96 -9.12 -4.39
N GLN A 8 17.79 -8.35 -3.31
CA GLN A 8 16.97 -8.76 -2.16
C GLN A 8 15.49 -8.35 -2.29
N LEU A 9 15.14 -7.59 -3.32
CA LEU A 9 13.79 -7.05 -3.55
C LEU A 9 13.22 -7.67 -4.83
N HIS A 10 12.35 -8.68 -4.71
CA HIS A 10 11.89 -9.49 -5.86
C HIS A 10 11.49 -8.68 -7.09
N VAL A 11 10.59 -7.69 -6.95
CA VAL A 11 10.12 -6.87 -8.09
C VAL A 11 11.21 -6.00 -8.71
N LEU A 12 12.25 -5.65 -7.95
CA LEU A 12 13.39 -4.83 -8.37
C LEU A 12 14.64 -5.64 -8.68
N SER A 13 14.59 -6.97 -8.60
CA SER A 13 15.74 -7.82 -8.84
C SER A 13 16.29 -7.61 -10.26
N PRO A 14 17.62 -7.60 -10.45
CA PRO A 14 18.22 -7.58 -11.78
C PRO A 14 18.22 -8.95 -12.47
N HIS A 15 17.76 -10.00 -11.80
CA HIS A 15 17.76 -11.36 -12.35
C HIS A 15 16.44 -11.70 -13.03
N SER A 16 16.51 -12.19 -14.27
CA SER A 16 15.34 -12.61 -15.05
C SER A 16 14.60 -13.81 -14.45
N SER A 17 15.25 -14.58 -13.57
CA SER A 17 14.63 -15.67 -12.79
C SER A 17 13.65 -15.17 -11.73
N ASP A 18 13.78 -13.91 -11.30
CA ASP A 18 13.07 -13.38 -10.13
C ASP A 18 11.89 -12.47 -10.51
N THR A 19 11.98 -11.80 -11.66
CA THR A 19 11.00 -10.78 -12.09
C THR A 19 11.02 -10.56 -13.60
N HIS A 20 9.85 -10.27 -14.16
CA HIS A 20 9.72 -9.82 -15.55
C HIS A 20 10.16 -8.36 -15.77
N PHE A 21 10.50 -7.63 -14.70
CA PHE A 21 10.98 -6.24 -14.74
C PHE A 21 12.52 -6.15 -14.64
N TYR A 22 13.22 -7.27 -14.84
CA TYR A 22 14.66 -7.37 -14.57
C TYR A 22 15.51 -6.44 -15.44
N ASP A 23 15.01 -5.95 -16.56
CA ASP A 23 15.68 -5.03 -17.48
C ASP A 23 15.11 -3.59 -17.45
N TRP A 24 14.18 -3.30 -16.53
CA TRP A 24 13.58 -1.97 -16.41
C TRP A 24 14.52 -1.00 -15.68
N ASN A 25 14.33 0.30 -15.93
CA ASN A 25 14.89 1.34 -15.06
C ASN A 25 14.24 1.26 -13.67
N ARG A 26 15.05 1.29 -12.61
CA ARG A 26 14.60 1.09 -11.22
C ARG A 26 14.90 2.32 -10.38
N VAL A 27 13.91 2.76 -9.63
CA VAL A 27 14.02 3.88 -8.68
C VAL A 27 13.39 3.48 -7.36
N VAL A 28 14.10 3.74 -6.26
CA VAL A 28 13.56 3.55 -4.91
C VAL A 28 13.56 4.89 -4.20
N VAL A 29 12.37 5.30 -3.78
CA VAL A 29 12.15 6.51 -3.00
C VAL A 29 11.92 6.09 -1.55
N ARG A 30 12.89 6.39 -0.69
CA ARG A 30 12.81 6.05 0.74
C ARG A 30 11.79 6.97 1.42
N SER A 31 10.82 6.38 2.10
CA SER A 31 9.82 7.11 2.88
C SER A 31 10.48 7.92 4.00
N CYS A 32 10.18 9.22 4.07
CA CYS A 32 10.73 10.12 5.08
C CYS A 32 9.70 11.12 5.64
N ASP A 33 8.44 11.05 5.20
CA ASP A 33 7.40 12.04 5.52
C ASP A 33 6.46 11.61 6.65
N GLY A 34 6.45 10.31 7.00
CA GLY A 34 5.63 9.77 8.08
C GLY A 34 4.12 9.71 7.78
N GLY A 35 3.69 9.91 6.52
CA GLY A 35 2.28 9.89 6.16
C GLY A 35 2.02 9.43 4.75
N SER A 36 2.70 8.39 4.28
CA SER A 36 2.41 7.77 2.97
C SER A 36 2.49 8.77 1.80
N TYR A 37 3.42 9.72 1.86
CA TYR A 37 3.56 10.83 0.91
C TYR A 37 2.29 11.68 0.75
N SER A 38 1.38 11.69 1.73
CA SER A 38 0.06 12.33 1.56
C SER A 38 -0.04 13.71 2.20
N GLY A 39 0.85 14.06 3.15
CA GLY A 39 0.84 15.34 3.83
C GLY A 39 1.17 16.53 2.92
N ASP A 40 0.44 17.63 3.09
CA ASP A 40 0.65 18.89 2.34
C ASP A 40 0.57 20.13 3.26
N ALA A 41 1.04 19.99 4.50
CA ALA A 41 1.04 21.08 5.47
C ALA A 41 1.98 22.23 5.04
N ASP A 42 1.44 23.45 5.02
CA ASP A 42 2.21 24.65 4.67
C ASP A 42 3.26 25.02 5.72
N LYS A 43 2.88 24.96 6.99
CA LYS A 43 3.75 25.30 8.13
C LYS A 43 4.22 24.01 8.83
N PRO A 44 5.41 24.00 9.43
CA PRO A 44 5.80 22.91 10.31
C PRO A 44 4.83 22.81 11.49
N ASP A 45 4.77 21.63 12.09
CA ASP A 45 4.05 21.42 13.33
C ASP A 45 4.62 22.36 14.42
N PRO A 46 3.78 23.16 15.09
CA PRO A 46 4.25 24.18 16.01
C PRO A 46 4.84 23.61 17.30
N VAL A 47 4.58 22.34 17.63
CA VAL A 47 5.03 21.69 18.87
C VAL A 47 6.32 20.92 18.63
N THR A 48 6.36 20.13 17.56
CA THR A 48 7.46 19.20 17.25
C THR A 48 8.45 19.77 16.23
N GLY A 49 8.08 20.84 15.50
CA GLY A 49 8.87 21.39 14.40
C GLY A 49 8.90 20.52 13.14
N LEU A 50 8.15 19.40 13.11
CA LEU A 50 8.18 18.45 12.01
C LEU A 50 7.47 19.00 10.76
N HIS A 51 8.02 18.67 9.58
CA HIS A 51 7.45 19.04 8.29
C HIS A 51 6.66 17.88 7.66
N TYR A 52 5.34 18.00 7.66
CA TYR A 52 4.45 17.01 7.03
C TYR A 52 4.14 17.38 5.57
N ARG A 53 5.14 17.20 4.70
CA ARG A 53 5.12 17.63 3.29
C ARG A 53 5.29 16.49 2.29
N GLY A 54 4.82 15.30 2.65
CA GLY A 54 4.95 14.10 1.82
C GLY A 54 4.52 14.27 0.36
N ALA A 55 3.42 14.99 0.09
CA ALA A 55 2.92 15.22 -1.26
C ALA A 55 3.87 16.11 -2.08
N ARG A 56 4.53 17.09 -1.43
CA ARG A 56 5.54 17.94 -2.07
C ARG A 56 6.83 17.19 -2.34
N VAL A 57 7.23 16.31 -1.41
CA VAL A 57 8.39 15.41 -1.61
C VAL A 57 8.13 14.50 -2.81
N PHE A 58 6.94 13.87 -2.88
CA PHE A 58 6.57 13.04 -4.02
C PHE A 58 6.63 13.81 -5.33
N ARG A 59 6.05 15.01 -5.38
CA ARG A 59 6.08 15.87 -6.57
C ARG A 59 7.51 16.20 -7.00
N ALA A 60 8.35 16.68 -6.08
CA ALA A 60 9.73 17.07 -6.39
C ALA A 60 10.57 15.89 -6.91
N VAL A 61 10.40 14.71 -6.31
CA VAL A 61 11.07 13.48 -6.77
C VAL A 61 10.61 13.11 -8.18
N VAL A 62 9.30 13.13 -8.44
CA VAL A 62 8.78 12.79 -9.76
C VAL A 62 9.23 13.80 -10.82
N GLU A 63 9.24 15.10 -10.52
CA GLU A 63 9.73 16.14 -11.43
C GLU A 63 11.20 15.93 -11.83
N ASP A 64 12.07 15.63 -10.86
CA ASP A 64 13.48 15.30 -11.12
C ASP A 64 13.61 14.04 -11.99
N LEU A 65 12.84 12.99 -11.71
CA LEU A 65 12.82 11.77 -12.53
C LEU A 65 12.33 12.03 -13.96
N MET A 66 11.30 12.87 -14.13
CA MET A 66 10.80 13.29 -15.44
C MET A 66 11.89 13.98 -16.24
N ALA A 67 12.67 14.87 -15.61
CA ALA A 67 13.82 15.53 -16.23
C ALA A 67 14.93 14.53 -16.61
N ARG A 68 15.14 13.48 -15.81
CA ARG A 68 16.11 12.40 -16.05
C ARG A 68 15.67 11.34 -17.05
N GLY A 69 14.54 11.54 -17.72
CA GLY A 69 14.10 10.69 -18.83
C GLY A 69 12.89 9.81 -18.54
N LEU A 70 12.32 9.83 -17.33
CA LEU A 70 11.06 9.12 -17.04
C LEU A 70 9.94 9.55 -18.00
N LYS A 71 9.92 10.82 -18.43
CA LYS A 71 8.96 11.37 -19.39
C LYS A 71 8.95 10.66 -20.75
N ASN A 72 10.05 9.98 -21.11
CA ASN A 72 10.21 9.27 -22.39
C ASN A 72 9.86 7.77 -22.28
N ALA A 73 9.44 7.30 -21.10
CA ALA A 73 9.16 5.89 -20.87
C ALA A 73 7.93 5.41 -21.66
N ARG A 74 8.01 4.20 -22.23
CA ARG A 74 6.86 3.53 -22.88
C ARG A 74 5.93 2.88 -21.86
N ASN A 75 6.50 2.30 -20.81
CA ASN A 75 5.78 1.65 -19.72
C ASN A 75 6.30 2.20 -18.39
N VAL A 76 5.39 2.49 -17.46
CA VAL A 76 5.73 2.96 -16.13
C VAL A 76 4.88 2.23 -15.10
N LEU A 77 5.52 1.74 -14.05
CA LEU A 77 4.87 1.13 -12.90
C LEU A 77 5.16 1.97 -11.65
N LEU A 78 4.13 2.64 -11.12
CA LEU A 78 4.22 3.26 -9.80
C LEU A 78 3.89 2.19 -8.74
N ALA A 79 4.90 1.75 -8.00
CA ALA A 79 4.80 0.65 -7.05
C ALA A 79 5.13 1.10 -5.62
N GLY A 80 4.45 0.52 -4.64
CA GLY A 80 4.72 0.76 -3.23
C GLY A 80 4.22 -0.38 -2.34
N GLY A 81 4.95 -0.63 -1.25
CA GLY A 81 4.58 -1.59 -0.22
C GLY A 81 4.17 -0.89 1.08
N SER A 82 3.25 -1.50 1.85
CA SER A 82 2.81 -0.98 3.15
C SER A 82 2.29 0.47 3.06
N SER A 83 2.78 1.37 3.91
CA SER A 83 2.50 2.81 3.84
C SER A 83 2.84 3.42 2.48
N GLY A 84 3.85 2.91 1.77
CA GLY A 84 4.21 3.36 0.43
C GLY A 84 3.14 3.02 -0.62
N GLY A 85 2.51 1.85 -0.53
CA GLY A 85 1.42 1.49 -1.44
C GLY A 85 0.12 2.26 -1.16
N LEU A 86 -0.11 2.68 0.10
CA LEU A 86 -1.12 3.69 0.40
C LEU A 86 -0.80 5.03 -0.30
N GLY A 87 0.48 5.44 -0.32
CA GLY A 87 0.92 6.60 -1.11
C GLY A 87 0.69 6.44 -2.61
N VAL A 88 0.89 5.23 -3.15
CA VAL A 88 0.53 4.92 -4.54
C VAL A 88 -0.98 5.09 -4.76
N MET A 89 -1.84 4.64 -3.84
CA MET A 89 -3.29 4.85 -3.95
C MET A 89 -3.66 6.34 -3.99
N VAL A 90 -2.99 7.16 -3.17
CA VAL A 90 -3.20 8.62 -3.11
C VAL A 90 -2.78 9.31 -4.41
N HIS A 91 -1.64 8.92 -4.98
CA HIS A 91 -1.02 9.67 -6.08
C HIS A 91 -1.25 9.10 -7.48
N CYS A 92 -1.76 7.87 -7.60
CA CYS A 92 -1.79 7.14 -8.87
C CYS A 92 -2.38 7.95 -10.04
N ASP A 93 -3.54 8.57 -9.86
CA ASP A 93 -4.19 9.35 -10.92
C ASP A 93 -3.45 10.62 -11.28
N ARG A 94 -2.87 11.31 -10.28
CA ARG A 94 -2.03 12.51 -10.52
C ARG A 94 -0.77 12.13 -11.27
N PHE A 95 -0.12 11.04 -10.86
CA PHE A 95 1.08 10.53 -11.49
C PHE A 95 0.83 10.11 -12.95
N ARG A 96 -0.26 9.38 -13.22
CA ARG A 96 -0.64 9.01 -14.58
C ARG A 96 -0.82 10.23 -15.49
N ARG A 97 -1.42 11.32 -14.99
CA ARG A 97 -1.66 12.55 -15.77
C ARG A 97 -0.39 13.30 -16.17
N LEU A 98 0.76 12.99 -15.58
CA LEU A 98 2.05 13.62 -15.95
C LEU A 98 2.58 13.13 -17.30
N PHE A 99 2.08 11.99 -17.80
CA PHE A 99 2.53 11.40 -19.05
C PHE A 99 1.60 11.80 -20.18
N LEU A 100 2.17 12.37 -21.25
CA LEU A 100 1.46 12.68 -22.49
C LEU A 100 1.56 11.51 -23.48
N GLY A 101 0.56 11.35 -24.35
CA GLY A 101 0.61 10.38 -25.45
C GLY A 101 0.37 8.92 -25.02
N ASN A 102 1.18 7.99 -25.56
CA ASN A 102 0.93 6.54 -25.51
C ASN A 102 1.61 5.80 -24.34
N THR A 103 2.15 6.51 -23.34
CA THR A 103 2.80 5.86 -22.19
C THR A 103 1.81 5.04 -21.38
N ARG A 104 2.10 3.75 -21.20
CA ARG A 104 1.30 2.85 -20.37
C ARG A 104 1.71 2.98 -18.91
N VAL A 105 0.96 3.77 -18.15
CA VAL A 105 1.11 3.90 -16.70
C VAL A 105 0.17 2.94 -15.96
N LYS A 106 0.72 2.15 -15.04
CA LYS A 106 -0.01 1.30 -14.09
C LYS A 106 0.47 1.57 -12.67
N CYS A 107 -0.40 1.31 -11.70
CA CYS A 107 -0.10 1.44 -10.29
C CYS A 107 -0.24 0.10 -9.57
N TYR A 108 0.60 -0.12 -8.58
CA TYR A 108 0.68 -1.37 -7.83
C TYR A 108 0.88 -1.07 -6.34
N ALA A 109 0.01 -1.65 -5.50
CA ALA A 109 0.13 -1.59 -4.06
C ALA A 109 0.26 -2.99 -3.46
N ASP A 110 1.31 -3.18 -2.68
CA ASP A 110 1.64 -4.42 -1.98
C ASP A 110 1.37 -4.27 -0.48
N SER A 111 0.61 -5.19 0.12
CA SER A 111 0.41 -5.26 1.57
C SER A 111 -0.06 -3.92 2.17
N SER A 112 -0.93 -3.24 1.42
CA SER A 112 -1.38 -1.86 1.69
C SER A 112 -2.90 -1.78 1.88
N LEU A 113 -3.61 -2.91 1.86
CA LEU A 113 -5.06 -2.96 2.08
C LEU A 113 -5.38 -2.98 3.59
N PHE A 114 -4.90 -1.97 4.32
CA PHE A 114 -5.23 -1.78 5.74
C PHE A 114 -6.74 -1.60 5.92
N LEU A 115 -7.31 -2.36 6.85
CA LEU A 115 -8.75 -2.38 7.11
C LEU A 115 -9.09 -1.65 8.40
N ARG A 116 -10.17 -0.88 8.35
CA ARG A 116 -10.99 -0.66 9.53
C ARG A 116 -11.84 -1.89 9.76
N VAL A 117 -11.43 -2.77 10.67
CA VAL A 117 -12.21 -3.96 10.99
C VAL A 117 -13.55 -3.61 11.63
N ARG A 118 -14.54 -4.51 11.54
CA ARG A 118 -15.90 -4.28 12.04
C ARG A 118 -15.97 -4.08 13.55
N ASP A 119 -15.19 -4.85 14.32
CA ASP A 119 -15.11 -4.73 15.77
C ASP A 119 -14.49 -3.35 16.14
N PRO A 120 -15.27 -2.44 16.77
CA PRO A 120 -14.78 -1.10 17.08
C PRO A 120 -13.58 -1.08 18.02
N ARG A 121 -13.45 -2.06 18.93
CA ARG A 121 -12.31 -2.13 19.86
C ARG A 121 -11.02 -2.42 19.11
N ARG A 122 -11.08 -3.33 18.13
CA ARG A 122 -9.95 -3.72 17.29
C ARG A 122 -9.64 -2.72 16.19
N ALA A 123 -10.63 -1.94 15.77
CA ALA A 123 -10.44 -0.86 14.81
C ALA A 123 -9.64 0.33 15.37
N LYS A 124 -9.50 0.43 16.70
CA LYS A 124 -8.87 1.57 17.39
C LYS A 124 -7.49 1.90 16.83
N PHE A 125 -6.60 0.93 16.70
CA PHE A 125 -5.24 1.18 16.22
C PHE A 125 -5.21 1.87 14.86
N PHE A 126 -5.91 1.33 13.86
CA PHE A 126 -5.91 1.92 12.51
C PHE A 126 -6.73 3.20 12.42
N ASN A 127 -7.77 3.36 13.25
CA ASN A 127 -8.47 4.64 13.37
C ASN A 127 -7.53 5.73 13.90
N ASP A 128 -6.74 5.43 14.94
CA ASP A 128 -5.81 6.37 15.53
C ASP A 128 -4.67 6.69 14.54
N VAL A 129 -4.03 5.67 13.96
CA VAL A 129 -2.91 5.88 13.03
C VAL A 129 -3.33 6.67 11.80
N LEU A 130 -4.37 6.22 11.07
CA LEU A 130 -4.80 6.92 9.86
C LEU A 130 -5.49 8.25 10.19
N GLY A 131 -6.25 8.32 11.28
CA GLY A 131 -6.89 9.56 11.75
C GLY A 131 -5.87 10.63 12.14
N ASN A 132 -4.78 10.26 12.82
CA ASN A 132 -3.71 11.18 13.16
C ASN A 132 -2.98 11.68 11.91
N VAL A 133 -2.71 10.80 10.93
CA VAL A 133 -2.13 11.24 9.65
C VAL A 133 -3.03 12.28 8.98
N VAL A 134 -4.34 12.02 8.88
CA VAL A 134 -5.28 12.99 8.30
C VAL A 134 -5.33 14.30 9.08
N GLY A 135 -5.48 14.23 10.41
CA GLY A 135 -5.67 15.39 11.26
C GLY A 135 -4.44 16.30 11.36
N VAL A 136 -3.24 15.72 11.33
CA VAL A 136 -1.98 16.46 11.48
C VAL A 136 -1.43 16.93 10.14
N GLN A 137 -1.50 16.10 9.10
CA GLN A 137 -0.73 16.34 7.87
C GLN A 137 -1.50 17.05 6.74
N ARG A 138 -2.78 17.41 6.96
CA ARG A 138 -3.60 18.24 6.03
C ARG A 138 -3.71 17.65 4.61
N LEU A 139 -4.25 16.44 4.51
CA LEU A 139 -4.36 15.68 3.27
C LEU A 139 -5.52 16.12 2.35
N ASP A 140 -6.34 17.09 2.77
CA ASP A 140 -7.62 17.42 2.13
C ASP A 140 -7.49 17.73 0.64
N ASN A 141 -6.39 18.40 0.25
CA ASN A 141 -6.09 18.78 -1.12
C ASN A 141 -5.39 17.67 -1.93
N VAL A 142 -5.04 16.55 -1.30
CA VAL A 142 -4.28 15.44 -1.90
C VAL A 142 -5.20 14.24 -2.19
N LEU A 143 -6.14 13.95 -1.31
CA LEU A 143 -7.12 12.88 -1.52
C LEU A 143 -8.11 13.19 -2.66
N PRO A 144 -8.78 12.17 -3.24
CA PRO A 144 -9.80 12.41 -4.25
C PRO A 144 -10.97 13.23 -3.70
N GLY A 145 -11.25 14.38 -4.31
CA GLY A 145 -12.32 15.28 -3.85
C GLY A 145 -13.70 14.61 -3.76
N ARG A 146 -14.03 13.73 -4.73
CA ARG A 146 -15.29 12.96 -4.69
C ARG A 146 -15.40 12.02 -3.47
N CYS A 147 -14.27 11.58 -2.94
CA CYS A 147 -14.20 10.69 -1.79
C CYS A 147 -14.32 11.47 -0.49
N THR A 148 -13.54 12.56 -0.36
CA THR A 148 -13.56 13.42 0.83
C THR A 148 -14.90 14.14 1.00
N SER A 149 -15.52 14.64 -0.08
CA SER A 149 -16.85 15.26 -0.01
C SER A 149 -17.97 14.30 0.42
N ARG A 150 -17.82 12.99 0.14
CA ARG A 150 -18.85 11.99 0.49
C ARG A 150 -18.63 11.36 1.87
N LEU A 151 -17.37 11.13 2.26
CA LEU A 151 -17.02 10.31 3.43
C LEU A 151 -16.26 11.08 4.51
N GLY A 152 -15.75 12.27 4.22
CA GLY A 152 -14.72 12.95 5.01
C GLY A 152 -13.32 12.37 4.77
N ALA A 153 -12.27 13.14 5.08
CA ALA A 153 -10.89 12.78 4.77
C ALA A 153 -10.42 11.51 5.49
N THR A 154 -10.72 11.36 6.79
CA THR A 154 -10.28 10.19 7.58
C THR A 154 -10.85 8.88 7.06
N VAL A 155 -12.15 8.84 6.76
CA VAL A 155 -12.80 7.65 6.22
C VAL A 155 -12.32 7.40 4.79
N CYS A 156 -12.15 8.47 4.00
CA CYS A 156 -11.63 8.37 2.63
C CYS A 156 -10.23 7.74 2.58
N PHE A 157 -9.36 8.08 3.52
CA PHE A 157 -7.97 7.62 3.53
C PHE A 157 -7.81 6.11 3.79
N PHE A 158 -8.85 5.43 4.28
CA PHE A 158 -8.83 3.97 4.36
C PHE A 158 -8.80 3.33 2.94
N PRO A 159 -7.88 2.39 2.67
CA PRO A 159 -7.69 1.75 1.37
C PRO A 159 -8.97 1.26 0.69
N ARG A 160 -9.88 0.61 1.46
CA ARG A 160 -11.18 0.13 0.96
C ARG A 160 -12.01 1.23 0.29
N ASN A 161 -11.94 2.44 0.83
CA ASN A 161 -12.67 3.58 0.31
C ASN A 161 -11.87 4.22 -0.82
N LEU A 162 -10.61 4.54 -0.58
CA LEU A 162 -9.72 5.23 -1.51
C LEU A 162 -9.64 4.53 -2.89
N VAL A 163 -9.46 3.21 -2.91
CA VAL A 163 -9.27 2.46 -4.16
C VAL A 163 -10.46 2.56 -5.12
N ARG A 164 -11.67 2.79 -4.60
CA ARG A 164 -12.90 2.93 -5.40
C ARG A 164 -12.95 4.23 -6.19
N TYR A 165 -12.11 5.20 -5.83
CA TYR A 165 -12.03 6.52 -6.46
C TYR A 165 -10.80 6.70 -7.34
N ILE A 166 -9.94 5.68 -7.43
CA ILE A 166 -8.81 5.68 -8.36
C ILE A 166 -9.35 5.35 -9.75
N GLU A 167 -9.06 6.17 -10.75
CA GLU A 167 -9.49 5.96 -12.13
C GLU A 167 -8.47 5.14 -12.94
N SER A 168 -7.20 5.28 -12.62
CA SER A 168 -6.08 4.64 -13.31
C SER A 168 -6.04 3.12 -13.12
N PRO A 169 -5.42 2.37 -14.06
CA PRO A 169 -5.15 0.95 -13.91
C PRO A 169 -4.37 0.66 -12.61
N PHE A 170 -4.97 -0.14 -11.73
CA PHE A 170 -4.46 -0.37 -10.39
C PHE A 170 -4.51 -1.85 -10.05
N PHE A 171 -3.41 -2.34 -9.44
CA PHE A 171 -3.30 -3.72 -8.98
C PHE A 171 -2.99 -3.76 -7.49
N ILE A 172 -3.69 -4.64 -6.75
CA ILE A 172 -3.43 -4.89 -5.33
C ILE A 172 -2.83 -6.28 -5.17
N LEU A 173 -1.65 -6.39 -4.56
CA LEU A 173 -1.17 -7.63 -3.97
C LEU A 173 -1.31 -7.53 -2.45
N ASN A 174 -2.04 -8.44 -1.81
CA ASN A 174 -2.17 -8.41 -0.36
C ASN A 174 -2.24 -9.83 0.20
N SER A 175 -1.82 -10.01 1.44
CA SER A 175 -2.17 -11.21 2.18
C SER A 175 -3.61 -11.12 2.71
N ALA A 176 -4.35 -12.23 2.70
CA ALA A 176 -5.59 -12.36 3.46
C ALA A 176 -5.37 -12.25 4.99
N PHE A 177 -4.15 -12.47 5.43
CA PHE A 177 -3.69 -12.51 6.81
C PHE A 177 -2.41 -11.65 6.95
N ASP A 178 -2.46 -10.41 6.48
CA ASP A 178 -1.31 -9.50 6.57
C ASP A 178 -0.77 -9.45 8.00
N SER A 179 0.50 -9.82 8.19
CA SER A 179 1.06 -10.06 9.52
C SER A 179 1.17 -8.78 10.33
N TYR A 180 1.48 -7.65 9.68
CA TYR A 180 1.49 -6.34 10.31
C TYR A 180 0.09 -5.96 10.79
N GLN A 181 -0.92 -6.15 9.95
CA GLN A 181 -2.29 -5.84 10.35
C GLN A 181 -2.80 -6.76 11.46
N VAL A 182 -2.49 -8.06 11.43
CA VAL A 182 -2.89 -9.00 12.49
C VAL A 182 -2.29 -8.59 13.83
N ARG A 183 -0.99 -8.28 13.88
CA ARG A 183 -0.31 -7.84 15.10
C ARG A 183 -0.99 -6.62 15.73
N ASN A 184 -1.28 -5.61 14.91
CA ASN A 184 -1.77 -4.33 15.40
C ASN A 184 -3.30 -4.26 15.58
N THR A 185 -4.06 -5.18 14.98
CA THR A 185 -5.52 -5.25 15.11
C THR A 185 -5.96 -6.17 16.26
N PHE A 186 -5.22 -7.26 16.49
CA PHE A 186 -5.60 -8.30 17.44
C PHE A 186 -4.66 -8.35 18.64
N SER A 187 -3.42 -8.80 18.44
CA SER A 187 -2.36 -8.81 19.46
C SER A 187 -1.04 -9.33 18.88
N GLU A 188 0.06 -9.01 19.58
CA GLU A 188 1.36 -9.64 19.35
C GLU A 188 1.32 -11.15 19.61
N ALA A 189 0.64 -11.58 20.67
CA ALA A 189 0.48 -13.01 20.99
C ALA A 189 -0.20 -13.79 19.84
N LEU A 190 -1.26 -13.25 19.21
CA LEU A 190 -1.88 -13.91 18.04
C LEU A 190 -0.91 -13.97 16.87
N HIS A 191 -0.21 -12.88 16.58
CA HIS A 191 0.81 -12.85 15.53
C HIS A 191 1.85 -13.95 15.74
N ASP A 192 2.36 -14.10 16.97
CA ASP A 192 3.40 -15.08 17.29
C ASP A 192 2.86 -16.51 17.26
N ASN A 193 1.64 -16.74 17.75
CA ASN A 193 0.97 -18.03 17.63
C ASN A 193 0.84 -18.47 16.15
N VAL A 194 0.53 -17.53 15.27
CA VAL A 194 0.44 -17.78 13.83
C VAL A 194 1.83 -18.11 13.24
N MET A 195 2.88 -17.36 13.62
CA MET A 195 4.26 -17.63 13.19
C MET A 195 4.78 -18.99 13.64
N HIS A 196 4.42 -19.43 14.85
CA HIS A 196 4.86 -20.70 15.44
C HIS A 196 3.91 -21.87 15.14
N HIS A 197 2.92 -21.69 14.26
CA HIS A 197 1.92 -22.70 13.92
C HIS A 197 1.14 -23.26 15.14
N ASN A 198 0.98 -22.45 16.19
CA ASN A 198 0.30 -22.82 17.44
C ASN A 198 -1.02 -22.05 17.58
N VAL A 199 -1.95 -22.24 16.64
CA VAL A 199 -3.18 -21.45 16.54
C VAL A 199 -4.35 -22.17 17.21
N SER A 200 -4.96 -21.53 18.21
CA SER A 200 -6.15 -22.05 18.90
C SER A 200 -7.41 -22.03 18.01
N ARG A 201 -8.48 -22.74 18.40
CA ARG A 201 -9.76 -22.70 17.67
C ARG A 201 -10.37 -21.29 17.63
N SER A 202 -10.27 -20.54 18.74
CA SER A 202 -10.74 -19.15 18.79
C SER A 202 -9.94 -18.24 17.88
N ASP A 203 -8.61 -18.38 17.87
CA ASP A 203 -7.73 -17.61 16.98
C ASP A 203 -8.02 -17.90 15.51
N MET A 204 -8.25 -19.17 15.16
CA MET A 204 -8.67 -19.56 13.81
C MET A 204 -9.99 -18.90 13.40
N ALA A 205 -10.94 -18.74 14.32
CA ALA A 205 -12.20 -18.03 14.02
C ALA A 205 -11.94 -16.54 13.75
N LEU A 206 -11.07 -15.89 14.53
CA LEU A 206 -10.66 -14.50 14.32
C LEU A 206 -9.98 -14.29 12.97
N LEU A 207 -9.04 -15.16 12.61
CA LEU A 207 -8.32 -15.09 11.33
C LEU A 207 -9.27 -15.32 10.15
N ARG A 208 -10.23 -16.25 10.27
CA ARG A 208 -11.23 -16.49 9.22
C ARG A 208 -12.14 -15.28 9.01
N ASP A 209 -12.61 -14.65 10.09
CA ASP A 209 -13.39 -13.41 9.99
C ASP A 209 -12.56 -12.28 9.37
N PHE A 210 -11.31 -12.09 9.82
CA PHE A 210 -10.38 -11.12 9.26
C PHE A 210 -10.21 -11.31 7.74
N ARG A 211 -9.95 -12.53 7.29
CA ARG A 211 -9.88 -12.87 5.86
C ARG A 211 -11.16 -12.51 5.11
N GLY A 212 -12.32 -12.80 5.70
CA GLY A 212 -13.62 -12.43 5.12
C GLY A 212 -13.75 -10.92 4.94
N GLN A 213 -13.29 -10.13 5.91
CA GLN A 213 -13.25 -8.67 5.82
C GLN A 213 -12.24 -8.17 4.78
N THR A 214 -11.06 -8.79 4.66
CA THR A 214 -10.05 -8.46 3.64
C THR A 214 -10.61 -8.66 2.23
N ILE A 215 -11.22 -9.81 1.96
CA ILE A 215 -11.84 -10.10 0.66
C ILE A 215 -13.01 -9.14 0.39
N GLY A 216 -13.84 -8.87 1.40
CA GLY A 216 -14.97 -7.93 1.28
C GLY A 216 -14.57 -6.45 1.15
N ALA A 217 -13.30 -6.12 1.33
CA ALA A 217 -12.76 -4.77 1.16
C ALA A 217 -12.27 -4.49 -0.26
N LEU A 218 -12.16 -5.51 -1.11
CA LEU A 218 -11.70 -5.34 -2.48
C LEU A 218 -12.74 -4.59 -3.33
N PRO A 219 -12.30 -3.76 -4.29
CA PRO A 219 -13.20 -3.21 -5.28
C PRO A 219 -13.74 -4.34 -6.18
N PRO A 220 -14.92 -4.15 -6.81
CA PRO A 220 -15.36 -5.03 -7.86
C PRO A 220 -14.28 -5.15 -8.95
N PRO A 221 -13.99 -6.37 -9.45
CA PRO A 221 -13.01 -6.55 -10.50
C PRO A 221 -13.48 -5.84 -11.77
N SER A 222 -12.54 -5.24 -12.49
CA SER A 222 -12.80 -4.56 -13.76
C SER A 222 -11.56 -4.59 -14.65
N GLY A 223 -11.69 -4.20 -15.91
CA GLY A 223 -10.55 -4.11 -16.83
C GLY A 223 -9.41 -3.19 -16.36
N THR A 224 -9.66 -2.31 -15.39
CA THR A 224 -8.66 -1.40 -14.80
C THR A 224 -8.35 -1.70 -13.33
N LYS A 225 -9.04 -2.66 -12.70
CA LYS A 225 -8.83 -3.03 -11.28
C LYS A 225 -8.58 -4.52 -11.16
N GLY A 226 -7.34 -4.87 -10.81
CA GLY A 226 -6.92 -6.25 -10.52
C GLY A 226 -6.47 -6.43 -9.09
N TYR A 227 -6.55 -7.65 -8.58
CA TYR A 227 -6.04 -8.00 -7.27
C TYR A 227 -5.55 -9.45 -7.21
N LEU A 228 -4.53 -9.71 -6.41
CA LEU A 228 -4.10 -11.04 -5.99
C LEU A 228 -4.06 -11.09 -4.47
N ILE A 229 -4.83 -12.01 -3.89
CA ILE A 229 -4.88 -12.21 -2.44
C ILE A 229 -4.29 -13.56 -2.08
N THR A 230 -3.17 -13.54 -1.36
CA THR A 230 -2.49 -14.76 -0.94
C THR A 230 -2.99 -15.24 0.43
N SER A 231 -2.73 -16.51 0.75
CA SER A 231 -2.96 -17.05 2.09
C SER A 231 -1.66 -17.11 2.92
N LEU A 232 -0.64 -16.34 2.54
CA LEU A 232 0.66 -16.30 3.21
C LEU A 232 0.60 -15.33 4.39
N PHE A 233 1.05 -15.73 5.57
CA PHE A 233 1.14 -14.80 6.71
C PHE A 233 2.41 -13.99 6.63
N MET A 234 2.33 -12.83 5.98
CA MET A 234 3.47 -11.95 5.76
C MET A 234 3.00 -10.54 5.42
N HIS A 235 3.96 -9.62 5.48
CA HIS A 235 3.83 -8.24 5.07
C HIS A 235 4.93 -7.93 4.04
N SER A 236 4.61 -7.16 2.99
CA SER A 236 5.52 -6.78 1.90
C SER A 236 5.91 -7.93 0.95
N LEU A 237 4.90 -8.57 0.33
CA LEU A 237 5.01 -9.76 -0.53
C LEU A 237 5.91 -9.61 -1.77
N GLY A 238 5.87 -8.46 -2.44
CA GLY A 238 6.59 -8.18 -3.68
C GLY A 238 7.96 -7.55 -3.47
N THR A 239 8.29 -7.18 -2.23
CA THR A 239 9.55 -6.49 -1.88
C THR A 239 10.41 -7.29 -0.90
N VAL A 240 9.90 -8.31 -0.23
CA VAL A 240 10.69 -9.20 0.63
C VAL A 240 10.73 -10.60 0.04
N GLN A 241 11.90 -11.25 0.09
CA GLN A 241 12.01 -12.68 -0.16
C GLN A 241 11.20 -13.43 0.92
N GLY A 242 9.92 -13.69 0.64
CA GLY A 242 9.03 -14.34 1.59
C GLY A 242 9.46 -15.76 1.90
N PHE A 243 9.40 -16.16 3.18
CA PHE A 243 9.53 -17.55 3.60
C PHE A 243 8.51 -18.40 2.83
N LYS A 244 8.99 -19.20 1.87
CA LYS A 244 8.20 -20.06 0.97
C LYS A 244 7.56 -21.25 1.70
N ARG A 245 6.70 -21.04 2.68
CA ARG A 245 5.82 -22.11 3.20
C ARG A 245 4.37 -21.63 3.27
N PRO A 246 3.46 -22.20 2.47
CA PRO A 246 2.04 -21.91 2.58
C PRO A 246 1.53 -22.31 3.98
N MET A 247 0.76 -21.43 4.61
CA MET A 247 0.17 -21.68 5.93
C MET A 247 -0.95 -22.73 5.89
N PHE A 248 -1.59 -22.91 4.73
CA PHE A 248 -2.63 -23.92 4.52
C PHE A 248 -2.57 -24.48 3.10
N TRP A 249 -2.78 -25.78 2.96
CA TRP A 249 -2.98 -26.47 1.68
C TRP A 249 -4.36 -26.12 1.10
N ALA A 250 -4.50 -24.91 0.56
CA ALA A 250 -5.70 -24.53 -0.18
C ALA A 250 -5.30 -23.91 -1.52
N LYS A 251 -5.85 -24.49 -2.60
CA LYS A 251 -5.61 -24.08 -3.99
C LYS A 251 -5.77 -22.56 -4.14
N VAL A 252 -4.75 -21.92 -4.69
CA VAL A 252 -4.79 -20.54 -5.16
C VAL A 252 -5.96 -20.43 -6.14
N LYS A 253 -7.00 -19.67 -5.80
CA LYS A 253 -7.98 -19.22 -6.79
C LYS A 253 -7.44 -17.93 -7.40
N VAL A 254 -6.94 -18.05 -8.62
CA VAL A 254 -6.74 -16.92 -9.53
C VAL A 254 -8.13 -16.56 -10.07
N PHE A 255 -8.57 -15.32 -9.87
CA PHE A 255 -9.72 -14.72 -10.54
C PHE A 255 -9.22 -13.59 -11.43
#